data_AF-A0A1A3CXX7-F1
#
_entry.id   AF-A0A1A3CXX7-F1
#
_cell.length_a   1.000
_cell.length_b   1.000
_cell.length_c   1.000
_cell.angle_alpha   90.00
_cell.angle_beta   90.00
_cell.angle_gamma   90.00
#
_symmetry.space_group_name_H-M   'P 1'
#
loop_
_entity.id
_entity.type
_entity.pdbx_description
1 polymer ?
#
loop_
_entity_poly.entity_id
_entity_poly.type
_entity_poly.pdbx_seq_one_letter_code
_entity_poly.pdbx_strand_id
1 'polypeptide(L)'
;MAGLDDLYSQIPTAEIASKLGADEGDVDNAVHTLVPALLGGLLFGSGGGGGAGGQGALTGGAGGNGGNAGLLFGAGGSGGAGATSITAGTGGAGGNGGNAGLLFGAGGSGGAGAQSLAAGVAGGAGGNGGSAGLLFSPGGAGGSGGFGNTVGGAGGVGGSARLIGAGGAGGAGGDSGTLGGAGGTGGNAGMLYGTGGAGGVGGGGGTTGGDGGGGGIAVLFGDGGEGGAGGFSGTGTGGNGGNGGNTLFGFGGNGGIAGFGIGTDGKAGKAGTGLFG
;
A
#
# COMPACT_ATOMS: atom_id res chain seq x y z
N MET A 1 -32.11 18.02 16.86
CA MET A 1 -30.96 17.08 16.71
C MET A 1 -31.29 15.94 17.66
N ALA A 2 -31.68 14.77 17.15
CA ALA A 2 -31.97 13.63 18.01
C ALA A 2 -30.72 13.31 18.83
N GLY A 3 -30.83 13.40 20.16
CA GLY A 3 -29.72 13.14 21.07
C GLY A 3 -29.42 11.65 21.15
N LEU A 4 -28.27 11.29 21.72
CA LEU A 4 -27.92 9.89 21.98
C LEU A 4 -28.97 9.20 22.87
N ASP A 5 -29.59 9.96 23.77
CA ASP A 5 -30.68 9.51 24.64
C ASP A 5 -31.97 9.18 23.86
N ASP A 6 -32.24 9.90 22.77
CA ASP A 6 -33.37 9.64 21.87
C ASP A 6 -33.15 8.37 21.06
N LEU A 7 -31.89 8.05 20.75
CA LEU A 7 -31.49 6.78 20.14
C LEU A 7 -31.59 5.62 21.14
N TYR A 8 -31.16 5.81 22.39
CA TYR A 8 -31.30 4.78 23.44
C TYR A 8 -32.76 4.44 23.70
N SER A 9 -33.66 5.44 23.73
CA SER A 9 -35.09 5.22 23.90
C SER A 9 -35.76 4.43 22.76
N GLN A 10 -35.11 4.32 21.60
CA GLN A 10 -35.60 3.57 20.44
C GLN A 10 -35.08 2.12 20.40
N ILE A 11 -34.16 1.75 21.29
CA ILE A 11 -33.59 0.40 21.36
C ILE A 11 -34.41 -0.44 22.36
N PRO A 12 -35.08 -1.53 21.93
CA PRO A 12 -35.94 -2.33 22.81
C PRO A 12 -35.09 -3.32 23.65
N THR A 13 -34.39 -2.82 24.67
CA THR A 13 -33.49 -3.61 25.54
C THR A 13 -34.19 -4.80 26.23
N ALA A 14 -35.43 -4.62 26.70
CA ALA A 14 -36.26 -5.68 27.28
C ALA A 14 -36.51 -6.86 26.32
N GLU A 15 -36.83 -6.55 25.06
CA GLU A 15 -37.09 -7.57 24.04
C GLU A 15 -35.81 -8.30 23.64
N ILE A 16 -34.69 -7.57 23.56
CA ILE A 16 -33.36 -8.12 23.30
C ILE A 16 -32.95 -9.07 24.44
N ALA A 17 -33.11 -8.65 25.69
CA ALA A 17 -32.82 -9.44 26.88
C ALA A 17 -33.64 -10.74 26.90
N SER A 18 -34.95 -10.65 26.63
CA SER A 18 -35.85 -11.80 26.54
C SER A 18 -35.43 -12.81 25.45
N LYS A 19 -35.03 -12.32 24.28
CA LYS A 19 -34.55 -13.19 23.17
C LYS A 19 -33.20 -13.83 23.44
N LEU A 20 -32.31 -13.12 24.15
CA LEU A 20 -30.96 -13.61 24.47
C LEU A 20 -30.93 -14.46 25.75
N GLY A 21 -32.01 -14.47 26.54
CA GLY A 21 -32.02 -15.10 27.87
C GLY A 21 -31.07 -14.42 28.86
N ALA A 22 -30.86 -13.11 28.70
CA ALA A 22 -29.95 -12.30 29.51
C ALA A 22 -30.72 -11.34 30.43
N ASP A 23 -30.04 -10.75 31.42
CA ASP A 23 -30.60 -9.70 32.26
C ASP A 23 -30.78 -8.40 31.47
N GLU A 24 -31.91 -7.71 31.67
CA GLU A 24 -32.21 -6.46 30.95
C GLU A 24 -31.23 -5.33 31.30
N GLY A 25 -30.76 -5.27 32.55
CA GLY A 25 -29.76 -4.30 32.98
C GLY A 25 -28.39 -4.55 32.35
N ASP A 26 -28.01 -5.81 32.14
CA ASP A 26 -26.77 -6.16 31.42
C ASP A 26 -26.85 -5.75 29.94
N VAL A 27 -27.99 -5.95 29.30
CA VAL A 27 -28.25 -5.52 27.92
C VAL A 27 -28.23 -3.99 27.83
N ASP A 28 -28.85 -3.30 28.78
CA ASP A 28 -28.87 -1.83 28.82
C ASP A 28 -27.47 -1.24 29.00
N ASN A 29 -26.68 -1.79 29.93
CA ASN A 29 -25.27 -1.41 30.14
C ASN A 29 -24.42 -1.67 28.89
N ALA A 30 -24.64 -2.80 28.21
CA ALA A 30 -23.96 -3.13 26.98
C ALA A 30 -24.31 -2.14 25.85
N VAL A 31 -25.59 -1.76 25.70
CA VAL A 31 -26.03 -0.77 24.72
C VAL A 31 -25.40 0.60 24.97
N HIS A 32 -25.41 1.08 26.22
CA HIS A 32 -24.82 2.37 26.60
C HIS A 32 -23.30 2.41 26.45
N THR A 33 -22.64 1.25 26.41
CA THR A 33 -21.19 1.16 26.16
C THR A 33 -20.88 1.01 24.67
N LEU A 34 -21.61 0.14 23.98
CA LEU A 34 -21.29 -0.28 22.61
C LEU A 34 -21.81 0.70 21.55
N VAL A 35 -22.95 1.34 21.75
CA VAL A 35 -23.48 2.30 20.75
C VAL A 35 -22.55 3.51 20.59
N PRO A 36 -22.05 4.16 21.67
CA PRO A 36 -21.07 5.23 21.53
C PRO A 36 -19.75 4.75 20.94
N ALA A 37 -19.28 3.57 21.34
CA ALA A 37 -18.05 2.99 20.81
C ALA A 37 -18.18 2.69 19.30
N LEU A 38 -19.34 2.21 18.85
CA LEU A 38 -19.62 1.92 17.44
C LEU A 38 -19.76 3.20 16.63
N LEU A 39 -20.50 4.20 17.12
CA LEU A 39 -20.63 5.50 16.44
C LEU A 39 -19.27 6.22 16.37
N GLY A 40 -18.53 6.20 17.48
CA GLY A 40 -17.19 6.76 17.57
C GLY A 40 -16.21 6.05 16.65
N GLY A 41 -16.22 4.72 16.62
CA GLY A 41 -15.39 3.91 15.73
C GLY A 41 -15.75 4.10 14.25
N LEU A 42 -17.05 4.14 13.94
CA LEU A 42 -17.53 4.39 12.57
C LEU A 42 -17.14 5.78 12.08
N LEU A 43 -17.09 6.78 12.94
CA LEU A 43 -16.84 8.16 12.52
C LEU A 43 -15.36 8.57 12.60
N PHE A 44 -14.64 8.06 13.60
CA PHE A 44 -13.30 8.49 13.98
C PHE A 44 -12.26 7.37 14.10
N GLY A 45 -12.67 6.09 13.98
CA GLY A 45 -11.80 4.95 14.23
C GLY A 45 -10.67 4.83 13.20
N SER A 46 -9.49 4.42 13.63
CA SER A 46 -8.46 3.96 12.71
C SER A 46 -8.80 2.58 12.17
N GLY A 47 -8.36 2.30 10.94
CA GLY A 47 -8.46 0.98 10.36
C GLY A 47 -7.59 -0.05 11.08
N GLY A 48 -8.13 -1.26 11.30
CA GLY A 48 -7.36 -2.36 11.89
C GLY A 48 -6.28 -2.88 10.96
N GLY A 49 -5.15 -3.33 11.51
CA GLY A 49 -4.10 -3.98 10.70
C GLY A 49 -4.58 -5.29 10.08
N GLY A 50 -4.10 -5.59 8.89
CA GLY A 50 -4.32 -6.86 8.22
C GLY A 50 -3.51 -7.99 8.86
N GLY A 51 -4.13 -9.17 9.02
CA GLY A 51 -3.44 -10.34 9.54
C GLY A 51 -2.37 -10.86 8.59
N ALA A 52 -1.31 -11.47 9.11
CA ALA A 52 -0.32 -12.16 8.28
C ALA A 52 -0.95 -13.35 7.55
N GLY A 53 -0.42 -13.67 6.36
CA GLY A 53 -0.82 -14.84 5.61
C GLY A 53 -0.59 -16.14 6.38
N GLY A 54 -1.46 -17.12 6.15
CA GLY A 54 -1.28 -18.46 6.70
C GLY A 54 -0.23 -19.26 5.92
N GLN A 55 0.56 -20.08 6.61
CA GLN A 55 1.52 -20.96 5.95
C GLN A 55 0.78 -22.02 5.11
N GLY A 56 1.16 -22.18 3.84
CA GLY A 56 0.58 -23.17 2.94
C GLY A 56 1.64 -24.08 2.31
N ALA A 57 1.28 -25.35 2.10
CA ALA A 57 2.19 -26.35 1.55
C ALA A 57 2.64 -26.03 0.11
N LEU A 58 1.69 -25.59 -0.73
CA LEU A 58 1.93 -25.26 -2.14
C LEU A 58 1.97 -23.76 -2.39
N THR A 59 1.10 -22.96 -1.79
CA THR A 59 1.12 -21.50 -1.93
C THR A 59 1.11 -20.86 -0.55
N GLY A 60 1.98 -19.89 -0.32
CA GLY A 60 1.92 -19.09 0.89
C GLY A 60 0.62 -18.26 0.93
N GLY A 61 -0.05 -18.21 2.08
CA GLY A 61 -1.27 -17.43 2.23
C GLY A 61 -1.01 -15.95 1.98
N ALA A 62 -1.95 -15.27 1.34
CA ALA A 62 -1.88 -13.82 1.20
C ALA A 62 -2.05 -13.14 2.57
N GLY A 63 -1.36 -12.02 2.77
CA GLY A 63 -1.62 -11.14 3.89
C GLY A 63 -3.02 -10.54 3.79
N GLY A 64 -3.69 -10.41 4.93
CA GLY A 64 -4.97 -9.72 5.02
C GLY A 64 -4.80 -8.24 4.69
N ASN A 65 -5.82 -7.62 4.08
CA ASN A 65 -5.82 -6.19 3.87
C ASN A 65 -5.96 -5.44 5.20
N GLY A 66 -5.36 -4.27 5.29
CA GLY A 66 -5.67 -3.32 6.34
C GLY A 66 -7.11 -2.83 6.22
N GLY A 67 -7.78 -2.68 7.35
CA GLY A 67 -9.10 -2.09 7.43
C GLY A 67 -9.06 -0.62 7.03
N ASN A 68 -10.15 -0.13 6.44
CA ASN A 68 -10.34 1.30 6.25
C ASN A 68 -10.62 1.96 7.60
N ALA A 69 -10.26 3.23 7.72
CA ALA A 69 -10.67 4.06 8.84
C ALA A 69 -12.18 4.34 8.84
N GLY A 70 -12.64 4.98 9.91
CA GLY A 70 -13.97 5.56 10.03
C GLY A 70 -14.26 6.60 8.94
N LEU A 71 -15.54 6.94 8.79
CA LEU A 71 -16.07 7.73 7.68
C LEU A 71 -15.39 9.08 7.53
N LEU A 72 -15.13 9.81 8.60
CA LEU A 72 -14.61 11.19 8.52
C LEU A 72 -13.15 11.30 8.94
N PHE A 73 -12.73 10.53 9.94
CA PHE A 73 -11.38 10.61 10.47
C PHE A 73 -10.79 9.22 10.71
N GLY A 74 -9.47 9.17 10.73
CA GLY A 74 -8.69 8.00 11.11
C GLY A 74 -7.73 7.58 10.00
N ALA A 75 -6.60 7.02 10.39
CA ALA A 75 -5.65 6.43 9.45
C ALA A 75 -6.13 5.04 9.01
N GLY A 76 -5.87 4.69 7.76
CA GLY A 76 -6.09 3.33 7.28
C GLY A 76 -5.12 2.34 7.93
N GLY A 77 -5.56 1.11 8.12
CA GLY A 77 -4.74 0.06 8.71
C GLY A 77 -3.66 -0.43 7.74
N SER A 78 -2.51 -0.89 8.25
CA SER A 78 -1.49 -1.53 7.41
C SER A 78 -1.98 -2.87 6.87
N GLY A 79 -1.61 -3.21 5.64
CA GLY A 79 -1.76 -4.56 5.10
C GLY A 79 -0.83 -5.56 5.79
N GLY A 80 -1.29 -6.80 5.93
CA GLY A 80 -0.51 -7.89 6.49
C GLY A 80 0.52 -8.42 5.50
N ALA A 81 1.62 -8.99 6.00
CA ALA A 81 2.60 -9.66 5.15
C ALA A 81 2.02 -10.96 4.57
N GLY A 82 2.42 -11.31 3.35
CA GLY A 82 2.20 -12.66 2.81
C GLY A 82 2.99 -13.71 3.59
N ALA A 83 2.58 -14.97 3.48
CA ALA A 83 3.28 -16.11 4.05
C ALA A 83 4.20 -16.79 3.05
N THR A 84 5.22 -17.48 3.55
CA THR A 84 6.11 -18.30 2.72
C THR A 84 5.44 -19.63 2.36
N SER A 85 5.74 -20.17 1.18
CA SER A 85 5.38 -21.56 0.83
C SER A 85 6.36 -22.54 1.49
N ILE A 86 5.87 -23.65 2.03
CA ILE A 86 6.73 -24.63 2.74
C ILE A 86 7.43 -25.62 1.79
N THR A 87 6.75 -26.07 0.72
CA THR A 87 7.23 -27.22 -0.06
C THR A 87 7.53 -26.89 -1.52
N ALA A 88 6.63 -26.20 -2.25
CA ALA A 88 6.83 -26.02 -3.70
C ALA A 88 6.02 -24.92 -4.43
N GLY A 89 5.84 -23.71 -3.90
CA GLY A 89 5.16 -22.71 -4.74
C GLY A 89 5.30 -21.25 -4.37
N THR A 90 4.40 -20.44 -4.91
CA THR A 90 4.57 -19.00 -4.91
C THR A 90 4.51 -18.43 -3.49
N GLY A 91 5.34 -17.40 -3.24
CA GLY A 91 5.21 -16.62 -2.02
C GLY A 91 3.84 -15.95 -1.97
N GLY A 92 3.23 -15.89 -0.78
CA GLY A 92 1.98 -15.18 -0.58
C GLY A 92 2.14 -13.68 -0.87
N ALA A 93 1.15 -13.08 -1.52
CA ALA A 93 1.13 -11.63 -1.71
C ALA A 93 0.94 -10.91 -0.37
N GLY A 94 1.49 -9.71 -0.25
CA GLY A 94 1.17 -8.79 0.83
C GLY A 94 -0.26 -8.25 0.69
N GLY A 95 -0.92 -8.02 1.82
CA GLY A 95 -2.23 -7.37 1.85
C GLY A 95 -2.12 -5.88 1.53
N ASN A 96 -3.15 -5.30 0.94
CA ASN A 96 -3.19 -3.86 0.70
C ASN A 96 -3.36 -3.09 2.01
N GLY A 97 -2.82 -1.88 2.07
CA GLY A 97 -3.14 -0.92 3.13
C GLY A 97 -4.59 -0.41 3.00
N GLY A 98 -5.22 -0.16 4.14
CA GLY A 98 -6.56 0.42 4.20
C GLY A 98 -6.55 1.91 3.87
N ASN A 99 -7.69 2.42 3.41
CA ASN A 99 -7.86 3.84 3.15
C ASN A 99 -8.14 4.60 4.45
N ALA A 100 -7.71 5.84 4.50
CA ALA A 100 -8.04 6.76 5.58
C ALA A 100 -9.50 7.24 5.53
N GLY A 101 -9.91 7.95 6.59
CA GLY A 101 -11.21 8.60 6.66
C GLY A 101 -11.33 9.75 5.67
N LEU A 102 -12.55 10.17 5.37
CA LEU A 102 -12.83 11.11 4.28
C LEU A 102 -12.05 12.42 4.46
N LEU A 103 -12.01 13.01 5.66
CA LEU A 103 -11.46 14.35 5.84
C LEU A 103 -9.97 14.31 6.17
N PHE A 104 -9.58 13.47 7.13
CA PHE A 104 -8.20 13.39 7.64
C PHE A 104 -7.78 11.96 7.94
N GLY A 105 -6.50 11.69 7.71
CA GLY A 105 -5.84 10.44 8.07
C GLY A 105 -4.91 9.97 6.96
N ALA A 106 -3.79 9.37 7.33
CA ALA A 106 -2.88 8.76 6.37
C ALA A 106 -3.44 7.43 5.85
N GLY A 107 -3.21 7.14 4.58
CA GLY A 107 -3.46 5.81 4.05
C GLY A 107 -2.55 4.78 4.72
N GLY A 108 -3.05 3.56 4.92
CA GLY A 108 -2.27 2.47 5.49
C GLY A 108 -1.19 1.99 4.53
N SER A 109 -0.06 1.51 5.04
CA SER A 109 0.97 0.90 4.19
C SER A 109 0.53 -0.45 3.64
N GLY A 110 0.95 -0.80 2.44
CA GLY A 110 0.84 -2.16 1.91
C GLY A 110 1.77 -3.13 2.65
N GLY A 111 1.36 -4.39 2.76
CA GLY A 111 2.15 -5.46 3.34
C GLY A 111 3.20 -6.00 2.38
N ALA A 112 4.28 -6.55 2.90
CA ALA A 112 5.31 -7.19 2.07
C ALA A 112 4.80 -8.50 1.45
N GLY A 113 5.19 -8.75 0.20
CA GLY A 113 5.08 -10.05 -0.42
C GLY A 113 6.12 -11.01 0.17
N ALA A 114 5.77 -12.28 0.27
CA ALA A 114 6.64 -13.30 0.83
C ALA A 114 7.60 -13.88 -0.20
N GLN A 115 8.72 -14.38 0.29
CA GLN A 115 9.66 -15.15 -0.53
C GLN A 115 9.09 -16.52 -0.94
N SER A 116 9.57 -17.03 -2.07
CA SER A 116 9.38 -18.41 -2.50
C SER A 116 10.66 -19.22 -2.39
N LEU A 117 10.57 -20.43 -1.80
CA LEU A 117 11.72 -21.30 -1.52
C LEU A 117 11.93 -22.39 -2.57
N ALA A 118 10.96 -22.64 -3.45
CA ALA A 118 11.08 -23.69 -4.46
C ALA A 118 11.78 -23.20 -5.74
N ALA A 119 12.35 -24.13 -6.50
CA ALA A 119 12.84 -23.84 -7.84
C ALA A 119 11.68 -23.59 -8.80
N GLY A 120 11.82 -22.62 -9.71
CA GLY A 120 10.84 -22.38 -10.77
C GLY A 120 9.68 -21.44 -10.41
N VAL A 121 9.67 -20.83 -9.22
CA VAL A 121 8.50 -20.12 -8.67
C VAL A 121 8.79 -18.67 -8.29
N ALA A 122 7.76 -17.84 -8.42
CA ALA A 122 7.84 -16.40 -8.19
C ALA A 122 7.66 -16.01 -6.72
N GLY A 123 8.30 -14.91 -6.32
CA GLY A 123 8.03 -14.25 -5.06
C GLY A 123 6.64 -13.62 -5.05
N GLY A 124 6.07 -13.45 -3.85
CA GLY A 124 4.78 -12.78 -3.68
C GLY A 124 4.90 -11.28 -3.99
N ALA A 125 3.88 -10.71 -4.62
CA ALA A 125 3.83 -9.26 -4.82
C ALA A 125 3.64 -8.51 -3.49
N GLY A 126 4.19 -7.31 -3.38
CA GLY A 126 3.86 -6.39 -2.30
C GLY A 126 2.45 -5.84 -2.44
N GLY A 127 1.79 -5.58 -1.32
CA GLY A 127 0.47 -4.95 -1.30
C GLY A 127 0.55 -3.46 -1.63
N ASN A 128 -0.52 -2.90 -2.19
CA ASN A 128 -0.59 -1.47 -2.47
C ASN A 128 -0.79 -0.67 -1.18
N GLY A 129 -0.30 0.56 -1.14
CA GLY A 129 -0.63 1.52 -0.10
C GLY A 129 -2.06 2.05 -0.23
N GLY A 130 -2.67 2.38 0.90
CA GLY A 130 -4.01 2.94 0.98
C GLY A 130 -4.06 4.43 0.63
N SER A 131 -5.23 4.90 0.22
CA SER A 131 -5.45 6.31 -0.10
C SER A 131 -5.59 7.16 1.16
N ALA A 132 -5.17 8.42 1.06
CA ALA A 132 -5.25 9.39 2.14
C ALA A 132 -6.65 10.01 2.30
N GLY A 133 -6.86 10.71 3.42
CA GLY A 133 -7.98 11.63 3.59
C GLY A 133 -7.87 12.86 2.68
N LEU A 134 -8.92 13.68 2.63
CA LEU A 134 -8.98 14.86 1.77
C LEU A 134 -7.88 15.87 2.09
N LEU A 135 -7.66 16.18 3.36
CA LEU A 135 -6.85 17.32 3.79
C LEU A 135 -5.60 16.90 4.57
N PHE A 136 -4.47 17.50 4.21
CA PHE A 136 -3.17 17.39 4.88
C PHE A 136 -2.78 15.96 5.25
N SER A 137 -3.05 15.02 4.34
CA SER A 137 -2.96 13.60 4.61
C SER A 137 -2.15 12.90 3.51
N PRO A 138 -1.12 12.11 3.86
CA PRO A 138 -0.33 11.38 2.88
C PRO A 138 -0.96 10.03 2.52
N GLY A 139 -0.74 9.59 1.29
CA GLY A 139 -1.03 8.21 0.90
C GLY A 139 -0.08 7.22 1.57
N GLY A 140 -0.52 5.98 1.74
CA GLY A 140 0.31 4.93 2.34
C GLY A 140 1.39 4.44 1.38
N ALA A 141 2.54 3.99 1.90
CA ALA A 141 3.57 3.37 1.06
C ALA A 141 3.12 2.00 0.51
N GLY A 142 3.55 1.64 -0.68
CA GLY A 142 3.44 0.28 -1.20
C GLY A 142 4.39 -0.69 -0.49
N GLY A 143 3.98 -1.94 -0.36
CA GLY A 143 4.80 -3.00 0.22
C GLY A 143 5.85 -3.51 -0.76
N SER A 144 6.96 -4.04 -0.26
CA SER A 144 7.99 -4.66 -1.09
C SER A 144 7.51 -5.99 -1.68
N GLY A 145 7.96 -6.31 -2.90
CA GLY A 145 7.86 -7.64 -3.46
C GLY A 145 8.79 -8.63 -2.74
N GLY A 146 8.38 -9.89 -2.68
CA GLY A 146 9.17 -10.97 -2.08
C GLY A 146 10.21 -11.54 -3.04
N PHE A 147 11.26 -12.15 -2.49
CA PHE A 147 12.24 -12.87 -3.28
C PHE A 147 11.60 -14.05 -4.04
N GLY A 148 11.95 -14.24 -5.31
CA GLY A 148 11.55 -15.42 -6.07
C GLY A 148 12.73 -16.14 -6.68
N ASN A 149 12.69 -17.46 -6.77
CA ASN A 149 13.79 -18.20 -7.39
C ASN A 149 13.89 -17.89 -8.89
N THR A 150 12.74 -17.82 -9.57
CA THR A 150 12.69 -17.45 -10.99
C THR A 150 12.36 -15.98 -11.16
N VAL A 151 11.23 -15.53 -10.63
CA VAL A 151 10.79 -14.13 -10.80
C VAL A 151 10.59 -13.47 -9.45
N GLY A 152 11.22 -12.33 -9.23
CA GLY A 152 11.02 -11.53 -8.02
C GLY A 152 9.59 -10.97 -7.99
N GLY A 153 8.99 -10.89 -6.80
CA GLY A 153 7.68 -10.29 -6.64
C GLY A 153 7.70 -8.81 -7.04
N ALA A 154 6.64 -8.31 -7.66
CA ALA A 154 6.53 -6.88 -7.92
C ALA A 154 6.34 -6.10 -6.60
N GLY A 155 6.89 -4.89 -6.53
CA GLY A 155 6.58 -3.94 -5.46
C GLY A 155 5.16 -3.38 -5.60
N GLY A 156 4.52 -3.12 -4.48
CA GLY A 156 3.19 -2.52 -4.44
C GLY A 156 3.19 -1.04 -4.81
N VAL A 157 2.08 -0.57 -5.38
CA VAL A 157 1.90 0.84 -5.73
C VAL A 157 1.70 1.68 -4.46
N GLY A 158 2.29 2.87 -4.42
CA GLY A 158 2.04 3.85 -3.36
C GLY A 158 0.62 4.42 -3.43
N GLY A 159 0.01 4.62 -2.27
CA GLY A 159 -1.32 5.20 -2.14
C GLY A 159 -1.35 6.67 -2.56
N SER A 160 -2.48 7.12 -3.12
CA SER A 160 -2.61 8.52 -3.53
C SER A 160 -3.13 9.40 -2.40
N ALA A 161 -2.68 10.65 -2.37
CA ALA A 161 -3.34 11.71 -1.64
C ALA A 161 -4.56 12.23 -2.41
N ARG A 162 -5.37 13.09 -1.79
CA ARG A 162 -6.64 13.57 -2.36
C ARG A 162 -6.65 15.06 -2.68
N LEU A 163 -6.94 15.96 -1.75
CA LEU A 163 -6.99 17.40 -2.05
C LEU A 163 -5.65 18.07 -1.71
N ILE A 164 -5.15 17.83 -0.50
CA ILE A 164 -3.85 18.32 -0.02
C ILE A 164 -3.10 17.16 0.62
N GLY A 165 -1.90 16.85 0.13
CA GLY A 165 -1.08 15.79 0.70
C GLY A 165 -0.12 15.16 -0.29
N ALA A 166 0.87 14.45 0.22
CA ALA A 166 1.85 13.73 -0.59
C ALA A 166 1.34 12.34 -0.97
N GLY A 167 1.70 11.88 -2.18
CA GLY A 167 1.53 10.48 -2.54
C GLY A 167 2.49 9.58 -1.75
N GLY A 168 2.08 8.36 -1.48
CA GLY A 168 2.93 7.36 -0.83
C GLY A 168 4.01 6.82 -1.78
N ALA A 169 5.16 6.42 -1.26
CA ALA A 169 6.19 5.79 -2.07
C ALA A 169 5.73 4.42 -2.61
N GLY A 170 6.20 4.05 -3.81
CA GLY A 170 6.07 2.70 -4.34
C GLY A 170 7.01 1.72 -3.63
N GLY A 171 6.60 0.46 -3.52
CA GLY A 171 7.40 -0.59 -2.92
C GLY A 171 8.52 -1.08 -3.84
N ALA A 172 9.62 -1.55 -3.25
CA ALA A 172 10.70 -2.17 -4.03
C ALA A 172 10.23 -3.50 -4.67
N GLY A 173 10.73 -3.80 -5.86
CA GLY A 173 10.61 -5.14 -6.45
C GLY A 173 11.52 -6.14 -5.72
N GLY A 174 11.09 -7.39 -5.67
CA GLY A 174 11.85 -8.48 -5.05
C GLY A 174 12.99 -8.96 -5.93
N ASP A 175 14.08 -9.41 -5.31
CA ASP A 175 15.19 -10.03 -6.03
C ASP A 175 14.84 -11.42 -6.54
N SER A 176 15.66 -11.93 -7.48
CA SER A 176 15.52 -13.29 -7.97
C SER A 176 16.79 -13.93 -8.53
N GLY A 177 16.72 -15.24 -8.75
CA GLY A 177 17.72 -16.00 -9.49
C GLY A 177 17.65 -15.81 -11.01
N THR A 178 16.58 -15.24 -11.57
CA THR A 178 16.50 -14.98 -13.03
C THR A 178 15.98 -13.59 -13.38
N LEU A 179 14.69 -13.27 -13.18
CA LEU A 179 14.09 -11.99 -13.51
C LEU A 179 13.71 -11.21 -12.25
N GLY A 180 14.41 -10.10 -11.98
CA GLY A 180 14.08 -9.21 -10.87
C GLY A 180 12.66 -8.67 -10.96
N GLY A 181 12.02 -8.48 -9.80
CA GLY A 181 10.68 -7.92 -9.72
C GLY A 181 10.69 -6.42 -10.04
N ALA A 182 9.64 -5.92 -10.69
CA ALA A 182 9.50 -4.50 -10.94
C ALA A 182 9.23 -3.73 -9.64
N GLY A 183 9.78 -2.53 -9.52
CA GLY A 183 9.41 -1.58 -8.47
C GLY A 183 8.00 -1.03 -8.68
N GLY A 184 7.28 -0.80 -7.59
CA GLY A 184 5.95 -0.20 -7.62
C GLY A 184 5.99 1.29 -7.96
N THR A 185 4.96 1.81 -8.62
CA THR A 185 4.87 3.24 -8.88
C THR A 185 4.60 4.02 -7.58
N GLY A 186 5.12 5.23 -7.49
CA GLY A 186 4.72 6.17 -6.44
C GLY A 186 3.27 6.62 -6.60
N GLY A 187 2.61 6.92 -5.49
CA GLY A 187 1.26 7.45 -5.47
C GLY A 187 1.20 8.91 -5.90
N ASN A 188 0.05 9.34 -6.39
CA ASN A 188 -0.14 10.73 -6.80
C ASN A 188 -0.33 11.64 -5.58
N ALA A 189 0.09 12.89 -5.71
CA ALA A 189 -0.16 13.93 -4.73
C ALA A 189 -1.64 14.37 -4.72
N GLY A 190 -1.96 15.25 -3.77
CA GLY A 190 -3.24 15.93 -3.73
C GLY A 190 -3.45 16.85 -4.94
N MET A 191 -4.71 17.03 -5.33
CA MET A 191 -5.11 17.82 -6.49
C MET A 191 -4.62 19.27 -6.44
N LEU A 192 -4.58 19.90 -5.25
CA LEU A 192 -4.22 21.30 -5.11
C LEU A 192 -2.76 21.48 -4.68
N TYR A 193 -2.31 20.72 -3.69
CA TYR A 193 -0.95 20.82 -3.18
C TYR A 193 -0.43 19.48 -2.68
N GLY A 194 0.81 19.16 -3.07
CA GLY A 194 1.57 18.07 -2.50
C GLY A 194 2.61 17.54 -3.48
N THR A 195 3.46 16.65 -2.97
CA THR A 195 4.51 16.00 -3.77
C THR A 195 4.06 14.61 -4.21
N GLY A 196 4.41 14.24 -5.44
CA GLY A 196 4.25 12.86 -5.88
C GLY A 196 5.12 11.90 -5.05
N GLY A 197 4.65 10.67 -4.84
CA GLY A 197 5.43 9.64 -4.16
C GLY A 197 6.60 9.18 -5.04
N ALA A 198 7.73 8.81 -4.45
CA ALA A 198 8.82 8.20 -5.19
C ALA A 198 8.42 6.82 -5.72
N GLY A 199 8.91 6.44 -6.91
CA GLY A 199 8.82 5.09 -7.43
C GLY A 199 9.77 4.13 -6.70
N GLY A 200 9.36 2.87 -6.59
CA GLY A 200 10.15 1.81 -5.97
C GLY A 200 11.31 1.37 -6.87
N VAL A 201 12.40 0.93 -6.26
CA VAL A 201 13.52 0.33 -7.00
C VAL A 201 13.12 -1.03 -7.59
N GLY A 202 13.64 -1.37 -8.76
CA GLY A 202 13.53 -2.71 -9.32
C GLY A 202 14.45 -3.69 -8.61
N GLY A 203 14.01 -4.94 -8.44
CA GLY A 203 14.79 -6.00 -7.83
C GLY A 203 15.90 -6.53 -8.74
N GLY A 204 16.95 -7.09 -8.16
CA GLY A 204 18.01 -7.76 -8.90
C GLY A 204 17.54 -9.07 -9.53
N GLY A 205 18.11 -9.44 -10.68
CA GLY A 205 17.87 -10.73 -11.31
C GLY A 205 19.17 -11.39 -11.79
N GLY A 206 19.17 -12.72 -11.90
CA GLY A 206 20.31 -13.43 -12.46
C GLY A 206 20.50 -13.16 -13.95
N THR A 207 19.43 -13.03 -14.74
CA THR A 207 19.47 -12.79 -16.19
C THR A 207 18.98 -11.40 -16.56
N THR A 208 17.97 -10.88 -15.86
CA THR A 208 17.41 -9.55 -16.13
C THR A 208 17.05 -8.85 -14.83
N GLY A 209 17.53 -7.61 -14.66
CA GLY A 209 17.11 -6.77 -13.53
C GLY A 209 15.68 -6.27 -13.69
N GLY A 210 14.96 -6.09 -12.59
CA GLY A 210 13.60 -5.55 -12.59
C GLY A 210 13.60 -4.06 -12.91
N ASP A 211 12.58 -3.58 -13.61
CA ASP A 211 12.44 -2.15 -13.88
C ASP A 211 12.10 -1.37 -12.59
N GLY A 212 12.61 -0.15 -12.46
CA GLY A 212 12.21 0.79 -11.42
C GLY A 212 10.81 1.34 -11.67
N GLY A 213 10.07 1.59 -10.59
CA GLY A 213 8.73 2.17 -10.65
C GLY A 213 8.76 3.65 -11.02
N GLY A 214 7.74 4.13 -11.72
CA GLY A 214 7.59 5.56 -11.98
C GLY A 214 7.27 6.35 -10.72
N GLY A 215 7.73 7.60 -10.65
CA GLY A 215 7.34 8.56 -9.63
C GLY A 215 5.89 9.03 -9.81
N GLY A 216 5.24 9.37 -8.72
CA GLY A 216 3.86 9.85 -8.68
C GLY A 216 3.74 11.29 -9.19
N ILE A 217 2.56 11.65 -9.67
CA ILE A 217 2.28 12.98 -10.23
C ILE A 217 1.95 13.96 -9.09
N ALA A 218 2.52 15.16 -9.12
CA ALA A 218 1.96 16.32 -8.43
C ALA A 218 0.98 17.03 -9.38
N VAL A 219 -0.22 17.41 -8.92
CA VAL A 219 -1.29 17.81 -9.85
C VAL A 219 -1.21 19.31 -10.17
N LEU A 220 -1.50 20.18 -9.19
CA LEU A 220 -1.52 21.63 -9.39
C LEU A 220 -0.24 22.27 -8.86
N PHE A 221 -0.03 22.27 -7.54
CA PHE A 221 1.19 22.78 -6.92
C PHE A 221 1.98 21.67 -6.22
N GLY A 222 3.31 21.70 -6.38
CA GLY A 222 4.25 20.78 -5.75
C GLY A 222 5.07 20.00 -6.78
N ASP A 223 5.97 19.17 -6.28
CA ASP A 223 6.96 18.50 -7.12
C ASP A 223 6.55 17.06 -7.46
N GLY A 224 6.84 16.66 -8.70
CA GLY A 224 6.66 15.28 -9.12
C GLY A 224 7.56 14.32 -8.34
N GLY A 225 7.11 13.08 -8.16
CA GLY A 225 7.88 12.07 -7.46
C GLY A 225 9.08 11.58 -8.27
N GLU A 226 10.15 11.19 -7.60
CA GLU A 226 11.33 10.60 -8.24
C GLU A 226 11.01 9.22 -8.85
N GLY A 227 11.60 8.92 -10.00
CA GLY A 227 11.57 7.57 -10.57
C GLY A 227 12.51 6.62 -9.83
N GLY A 228 12.09 5.36 -9.68
CA GLY A 228 12.90 4.32 -9.03
C GLY A 228 14.05 3.85 -9.92
N ALA A 229 15.17 3.47 -9.31
CA ALA A 229 16.29 2.87 -10.03
C ALA A 229 15.92 1.49 -10.61
N GLY A 230 16.50 1.14 -11.76
CA GLY A 230 16.43 -0.21 -12.30
C GLY A 230 17.31 -1.19 -11.51
N GLY A 231 16.92 -2.46 -11.49
CA GLY A 231 17.59 -3.53 -10.76
C GLY A 231 18.85 -4.06 -11.46
N PHE A 232 19.74 -4.65 -10.67
CA PHE A 232 20.96 -5.29 -11.16
C PHE A 232 20.68 -6.57 -11.99
N SER A 233 21.54 -6.88 -12.97
CA SER A 233 21.57 -8.20 -13.64
C SER A 233 22.93 -8.89 -13.55
N GLY A 234 22.92 -10.15 -13.09
CA GLY A 234 24.11 -10.97 -12.90
C GLY A 234 24.71 -11.57 -14.17
N THR A 235 23.93 -11.75 -15.24
CA THR A 235 24.38 -12.37 -16.50
C THR A 235 23.91 -11.66 -17.77
N GLY A 236 22.89 -10.80 -17.68
CA GLY A 236 22.27 -10.17 -18.85
C GLY A 236 22.02 -8.69 -18.66
N THR A 237 20.79 -8.24 -18.94
CA THR A 237 20.46 -6.82 -19.03
C THR A 237 19.98 -6.27 -17.70
N GLY A 238 20.55 -5.16 -17.23
CA GLY A 238 20.04 -4.44 -16.05
C GLY A 238 18.63 -3.89 -16.31
N GLY A 239 17.88 -3.65 -15.23
CA GLY A 239 16.54 -3.09 -15.30
C GLY A 239 16.54 -1.63 -15.77
N ASN A 240 15.46 -1.17 -16.39
CA ASN A 240 15.30 0.24 -16.71
C ASN A 240 14.97 1.04 -15.46
N GLY A 241 15.46 2.28 -15.38
CA GLY A 241 14.98 3.24 -14.39
C GLY A 241 13.56 3.70 -14.69
N GLY A 242 12.78 3.95 -13.64
CA GLY A 242 11.43 4.49 -13.73
C GLY A 242 11.44 5.97 -14.11
N ASN A 243 10.39 6.44 -14.77
CA ASN A 243 10.28 7.86 -15.09
C ASN A 243 9.92 8.68 -13.84
N GLY A 244 10.39 9.91 -13.76
CA GLY A 244 9.92 10.87 -12.75
C GLY A 244 8.48 11.32 -13.01
N GLY A 245 7.83 11.80 -11.96
CA GLY A 245 6.47 12.30 -11.99
C GLY A 245 6.37 13.71 -12.54
N ASN A 246 5.23 14.04 -13.14
CA ASN A 246 4.97 15.37 -13.70
C ASN A 246 4.32 16.29 -12.65
N THR A 247 4.30 17.59 -12.96
CA THR A 247 3.55 18.63 -12.26
C THR A 247 3.10 19.74 -13.19
N LEU A 248 2.11 20.53 -12.77
CA LEU A 248 1.75 21.77 -13.46
C LEU A 248 2.59 22.94 -12.95
N PHE A 249 2.54 23.24 -11.65
CA PHE A 249 3.33 24.28 -10.99
C PHE A 249 4.27 23.69 -9.95
N GLY A 250 5.51 23.42 -10.36
CA GLY A 250 6.56 22.82 -9.55
C GLY A 250 7.69 22.30 -10.45
N PHE A 251 8.59 21.51 -9.87
CA PHE A 251 9.57 20.73 -10.62
C PHE A 251 9.06 19.32 -10.91
N GLY A 252 9.30 18.81 -12.11
CA GLY A 252 9.15 17.38 -12.36
C GLY A 252 10.13 16.57 -11.51
N GLY A 253 9.79 15.32 -11.22
CA GLY A 253 10.72 14.40 -10.55
C GLY A 253 11.82 13.94 -11.51
N ASN A 254 12.99 13.57 -10.99
CA ASN A 254 14.04 13.00 -11.84
C ASN A 254 13.67 11.58 -12.26
N GLY A 255 14.20 11.16 -13.41
CA GLY A 255 14.16 9.77 -13.82
C GLY A 255 15.11 8.92 -12.99
N GLY A 256 14.74 7.68 -12.74
CA GLY A 256 15.58 6.70 -12.07
C GLY A 256 16.79 6.32 -12.92
N ILE A 257 17.89 5.98 -12.26
CA ILE A 257 19.08 5.49 -12.95
C ILE A 257 18.83 4.11 -13.56
N ALA A 258 19.54 3.80 -14.64
CA ALA A 258 19.59 2.46 -15.20
C ALA A 258 20.18 1.46 -14.20
N GLY A 259 19.65 0.25 -14.20
CA GLY A 259 20.27 -0.88 -13.54
C GLY A 259 21.50 -1.35 -14.31
N PHE A 260 22.55 -1.72 -13.59
CA PHE A 260 23.74 -2.31 -14.19
C PHE A 260 23.46 -3.76 -14.59
N GLY A 261 23.92 -4.17 -15.77
CA GLY A 261 23.90 -5.56 -16.20
C GLY A 261 25.22 -5.98 -16.82
N ILE A 262 25.74 -7.16 -16.46
CA ILE A 262 27.05 -7.59 -16.99
C ILE A 262 27.04 -7.73 -18.52
N GLY A 263 25.87 -8.01 -19.11
CA GLY A 263 25.69 -8.06 -20.56
C GLY A 263 25.49 -6.66 -21.11
N THR A 264 24.48 -5.95 -20.59
CA THR A 264 24.17 -4.56 -20.95
C THR A 264 23.48 -3.85 -19.80
N ASP A 265 23.71 -2.56 -19.64
CA ASP A 265 22.91 -1.74 -18.73
C ASP A 265 21.47 -1.57 -19.22
N GLY A 266 20.56 -1.29 -18.29
CA GLY A 266 19.22 -0.84 -18.61
C GLY A 266 19.20 0.59 -19.17
N LYS A 267 18.01 1.12 -19.44
CA LYS A 267 17.85 2.54 -19.80
C LYS A 267 17.58 3.38 -18.56
N ALA A 268 18.11 4.59 -18.51
CA ALA A 268 17.69 5.57 -17.50
C ALA A 268 16.23 5.98 -17.75
N GLY A 269 15.52 6.28 -16.67
CA GLY A 269 14.19 6.86 -16.71
C GLY A 269 14.23 8.29 -17.22
N LYS A 270 13.12 8.75 -17.78
CA LYS A 270 12.95 10.16 -18.17
C LYS A 270 12.62 10.99 -16.94
N ALA A 271 13.14 12.20 -16.89
CA ALA A 271 12.63 13.19 -15.95
C ALA A 271 11.16 13.52 -16.27
N GLY A 272 10.39 13.81 -15.24
CA GLY A 272 9.08 14.40 -15.36
C GLY A 272 9.18 15.87 -15.74
N THR A 273 8.03 16.44 -16.10
CA THR A 273 7.92 17.84 -16.55
C THR A 273 7.17 18.69 -15.53
N GLY A 274 7.55 19.95 -15.37
CA GLY A 274 6.80 21.00 -14.67
C GLY A 274 7.03 22.39 -15.28
N LEU A 275 6.20 23.38 -14.92
CA LEU A 275 6.37 24.76 -15.41
C LEU A 275 7.77 25.33 -15.10
N PHE A 276 8.42 24.85 -14.03
CA PHE A 276 9.73 25.32 -13.60
C PHE A 276 10.89 24.40 -14.01
N GLY A 277 10.61 23.25 -14.65
CA GLY A 277 11.60 22.25 -15.06
C GLY A 277 10.95 21.02 -15.67
#